data_AF-A0A518GV36-F1
#
_entry.id   AF-A0A518GV36-F1
#
_cell.length_a   1.000
_cell.length_b   1.000
_cell.length_c   1.000
_cell.angle_alpha   90.00
_cell.angle_beta   90.00
_cell.angle_gamma   90.00
#
_symmetry.space_group_name_H-M   'P 1'
#
loop_
_entity.id
_entity.type
_entity.pdbx_description
1 polymer ?
#
loop_
_entity_poly.entity_id
_entity_poly.type
_entity_poly.pdbx_seq_one_letter_code
_entity_poly.pdbx_strand_id
1 'polypeptide(L)'
;MRVDISGCLAAYLAGNRGLVPGAPDASRPADYGVSAILDGGVIRLTLTFRAGSAYCCRQPGCHLDIPEDGRWGRLRRALSADGLAPTSRLTIRLTILVEDGALFFDFSRPDPGCRGRYAFAPATGSKIEAVLVEGRLDEPE
;
A
#
# COMPACT_ATOMS: atom_id res chain seq x y z
N MET A 1 15.70 16.53 9.80
CA MET A 1 16.17 15.29 10.46
C MET A 1 15.55 14.14 9.71
N ARG A 2 16.34 13.16 9.28
CA ARG A 2 15.84 11.95 8.62
C ARG A 2 15.65 10.86 9.65
N VAL A 3 14.48 10.25 9.66
CA VAL A 3 14.13 9.16 10.57
C VAL A 3 13.65 7.98 9.74
N ASP A 4 14.21 6.81 10.01
CA ASP A 4 13.67 5.56 9.46
C ASP A 4 12.36 5.22 10.19
N ILE A 5 11.29 5.13 9.40
CA ILE A 5 9.93 4.83 9.87
C ILE A 5 9.38 3.56 9.20
N SER A 6 10.27 2.71 8.66
CA SER A 6 9.90 1.47 7.98
C SER A 6 9.09 0.55 8.90
N GLY A 7 9.49 0.41 10.17
CA GLY A 7 8.76 -0.38 11.17
C GLY A 7 7.35 0.16 11.45
N CYS A 8 7.22 1.48 11.60
CA CYS A 8 5.93 2.16 11.79
C CYS A 8 4.97 1.88 10.63
N LEU A 9 5.46 2.05 9.39
CA LEU A 9 4.67 1.86 8.17
C LEU A 9 4.38 0.38 7.91
N ALA A 10 5.30 -0.53 8.24
CA ALA A 10 5.05 -1.96 8.19
C ALA A 10 3.94 -2.35 9.18
N ALA A 11 3.97 -1.84 10.41
CA ALA A 11 2.90 -2.07 11.40
C ALA A 11 1.56 -1.47 10.96
N TYR A 12 1.58 -0.26 10.37
CA TYR A 12 0.39 0.37 9.79
C TYR A 12 -0.25 -0.50 8.71
N LEU A 13 0.58 -1.05 7.81
CA LEU A 13 0.16 -1.90 6.69
C LEU A 13 -0.16 -3.35 7.11
N ALA A 14 0.32 -3.81 8.27
CA ALA A 14 0.07 -5.16 8.77
C ALA A 14 -1.42 -5.46 9.05
N GLY A 15 -2.25 -4.42 9.14
CA GLY A 15 -3.71 -4.55 9.20
C GLY A 15 -4.34 -4.97 7.87
N ASN A 16 -3.65 -4.80 6.75
CA ASN A 16 -4.16 -5.17 5.44
C ASN A 16 -4.27 -6.69 5.33
N ARG A 17 -5.37 -7.14 4.75
CA ARG A 17 -5.66 -8.55 4.51
C ARG A 17 -5.88 -8.74 3.02
N GLY A 18 -5.10 -9.63 2.44
CA GLY A 18 -5.30 -10.11 1.07
C GLY A 18 -6.11 -11.41 1.08
N LEU A 19 -6.84 -11.67 -0.01
CA LEU A 19 -7.42 -12.99 -0.22
C LEU A 19 -6.32 -14.00 -0.54
N VAL A 20 -6.60 -15.27 -0.24
CA VAL A 20 -5.74 -16.39 -0.63
C VAL A 20 -6.21 -16.94 -1.98
N PRO A 21 -5.36 -16.98 -3.02
CA PRO A 21 -5.72 -17.60 -4.30
C PRO A 21 -6.18 -19.05 -4.12
N GLY A 22 -7.34 -19.40 -4.67
CA GLY A 22 -7.90 -20.75 -4.57
C GLY A 22 -8.57 -21.10 -3.23
N ALA A 23 -8.56 -20.21 -2.24
CA ALA A 23 -9.22 -20.41 -0.95
C ALA A 23 -10.10 -19.19 -0.61
N PRO A 24 -11.35 -19.16 -1.09
CA PRO A 24 -12.18 -17.95 -1.07
C PRO A 24 -12.51 -17.46 0.35
N ASP A 25 -12.63 -18.34 1.33
CA ASP A 25 -12.96 -17.94 2.70
C ASP A 25 -11.72 -17.65 3.55
N ALA A 26 -10.52 -17.81 2.97
CA ALA A 26 -9.26 -17.54 3.64
C ALA A 26 -8.77 -16.11 3.32
N SER A 27 -8.36 -15.41 4.37
CA SER A 27 -7.57 -14.19 4.26
C SER A 27 -6.21 -14.41 4.87
N ARG A 28 -5.18 -13.77 4.29
CA ARG A 28 -3.83 -13.74 4.84
C ARG A 28 -3.37 -12.30 5.01
N PRO A 29 -2.49 -12.02 5.99
CA PRO A 29 -1.75 -10.77 5.99
C PRO A 29 -1.09 -10.56 4.64
N ALA A 30 -1.20 -9.35 4.11
CA ALA A 30 -0.48 -9.01 2.88
C ALA A 30 1.01 -8.89 3.20
N ASP A 31 1.83 -9.51 2.36
CA ASP A 31 3.28 -9.58 2.53
C ASP A 31 3.94 -8.47 1.71
N TYR A 32 4.01 -7.27 2.27
CA TYR A 32 4.67 -6.15 1.62
C TYR A 32 6.13 -6.05 2.05
N GLY A 33 7.02 -5.70 1.11
CA GLY A 33 8.26 -5.04 1.46
C GLY A 33 7.98 -3.56 1.78
N VAL A 34 8.46 -3.06 2.91
CA VAL A 34 8.24 -1.66 3.32
C VAL A 34 9.58 -1.03 3.68
N SER A 35 9.89 0.09 3.02
CA SER A 35 11.03 0.95 3.35
C SER A 35 10.55 2.39 3.37
N ALA A 36 10.72 3.09 4.48
CA ALA A 36 10.18 4.43 4.63
C ALA A 36 11.10 5.36 5.42
N ILE A 37 11.33 6.55 4.90
CA ILE A 37 12.08 7.63 5.57
C ILE A 37 11.17 8.84 5.73
N LEU A 38 11.07 9.36 6.95
CA LEU A 38 10.50 10.67 7.24
C LEU A 38 11.60 11.73 7.24
N ASP A 39 11.40 12.81 6.49
CA ASP A 39 12.32 13.95 6.43
C ASP A 39 11.51 15.25 6.44
N GLY A 40 11.39 15.85 7.63
CA GLY A 40 10.49 16.98 7.85
C GLY A 40 9.03 16.55 7.67
N GLY A 41 8.33 17.13 6.68
CA GLY A 41 6.96 16.79 6.33
C GLY A 41 6.82 15.78 5.19
N VAL A 42 7.93 15.24 4.69
CA VAL A 42 7.93 14.33 3.52
C VAL A 42 8.27 12.91 3.95
N ILE A 43 7.36 11.99 3.69
CA ILE A 43 7.56 10.55 3.79
C ILE A 43 7.99 10.05 2.41
N ARG A 44 9.18 9.48 2.31
CA ARG A 44 9.63 8.72 1.13
C ARG A 44 9.37 7.26 1.41
N LEU A 45 8.36 6.69 0.78
CA LEU A 45 7.89 5.33 1.00
C LEU A 45 8.11 4.50 -0.25
N THR A 46 8.81 3.38 -0.09
CA THR A 46 8.84 2.29 -1.06
C THR A 46 7.98 1.15 -0.56
N LEU A 47 6.96 0.77 -1.34
CA LEU A 47 6.10 -0.37 -1.10
C LEU A 47 6.37 -1.44 -2.17
N THR A 48 6.86 -2.60 -1.76
CA THR A 48 7.15 -3.72 -2.66
C THR A 48 6.06 -4.77 -2.57
N PHE A 49 5.47 -5.09 -3.71
CA PHE A 49 4.60 -6.24 -3.92
C PHE A 49 5.47 -7.42 -4.33
N ARG A 50 5.55 -8.43 -3.46
CA ARG A 50 6.45 -9.57 -3.59
C ARG A 50 5.91 -10.66 -4.51
N ALA A 51 6.82 -11.35 -5.18
CA ALA A 51 6.50 -12.49 -6.01
C ALA A 51 5.79 -13.59 -5.20
N GLY A 52 4.77 -14.24 -5.78
CA GLY A 52 3.99 -15.31 -5.12
C GLY A 52 3.01 -14.82 -4.03
N SER A 53 3.07 -13.55 -3.66
CA SER A 53 2.12 -12.92 -2.75
C SER A 53 0.94 -12.32 -3.51
N ALA A 54 -0.23 -12.26 -2.86
CA ALA A 54 -1.50 -11.91 -3.49
C ALA A 54 -2.07 -10.63 -2.90
N TYR A 55 -2.53 -9.73 -3.78
CA TYR A 55 -2.94 -8.38 -3.45
C TYR A 55 -4.20 -7.99 -4.22
N CYS A 56 -4.99 -7.05 -3.71
CA CYS A 56 -6.25 -6.64 -4.35
C CYS A 56 -6.05 -5.79 -5.62
N CYS A 57 -5.12 -4.84 -5.62
CA CYS A 57 -4.86 -3.97 -6.77
C CYS A 57 -3.42 -3.44 -6.75
N ARG A 58 -3.02 -2.68 -7.77
CA ARG A 58 -1.73 -1.96 -7.84
C ARG A 58 -1.87 -0.43 -7.76
N GLN A 59 -3.06 0.06 -7.44
CA GLN A 59 -3.36 1.48 -7.46
C GLN A 59 -2.59 2.22 -6.35
N PRO A 60 -1.90 3.32 -6.67
CA PRO A 60 -1.26 4.17 -5.66
C PRO A 60 -2.28 4.60 -4.60
N GLY A 61 -1.86 4.55 -3.34
CA GLY A 61 -2.72 4.99 -2.23
C GLY A 61 -3.81 4.02 -1.79
N CYS A 62 -4.23 3.03 -2.59
CA CYS A 62 -5.27 2.07 -2.18
C CYS A 62 -4.84 1.23 -0.96
N HIS A 63 -3.61 0.72 -0.96
CA HIS A 63 -3.07 -0.07 0.16
C HIS A 63 -2.67 0.79 1.36
N LEU A 64 -2.43 2.08 1.11
CA LEU A 64 -2.14 3.04 2.16
C LEU A 64 -3.41 3.66 2.72
N ASP A 65 -4.52 3.50 2.00
CA ASP A 65 -5.84 3.94 2.40
C ASP A 65 -5.98 5.47 2.42
N ILE A 66 -5.10 6.16 1.69
CA ILE A 66 -4.85 7.59 1.84
C ILE A 66 -5.82 8.55 1.12
N PRO A 67 -6.58 8.19 0.07
CA PRO A 67 -7.43 9.17 -0.59
C PRO A 67 -8.66 9.60 0.23
N GLU A 68 -8.91 9.01 1.40
CA GLU A 68 -10.02 9.36 2.30
C GLU A 68 -9.55 10.18 3.53
N ASP A 69 -10.19 11.32 3.79
CA ASP A 69 -9.82 12.32 4.81
C ASP A 69 -9.60 11.74 6.23
N GLY A 70 -10.29 10.65 6.58
CA GLY A 70 -10.18 10.00 7.89
C GLY A 70 -8.85 9.29 8.16
N ARG A 71 -8.08 8.94 7.11
CA ARG A 71 -6.97 7.99 7.24
C ARG A 71 -5.59 8.65 7.34
N TRP A 72 -5.43 9.89 6.88
CA TRP A 72 -4.28 10.74 7.26
C TRP A 72 -4.14 10.87 8.79
N GLY A 73 -5.28 10.99 9.49
CA GLY A 73 -5.31 10.96 10.95
C GLY A 73 -4.79 9.66 11.55
N ARG A 74 -5.05 8.50 10.91
CA ARG A 74 -4.52 7.21 11.35
C ARG A 74 -3.00 7.13 11.17
N LEU A 75 -2.49 7.56 10.02
CA LEU A 75 -1.05 7.62 9.77
C LEU A 75 -0.36 8.57 10.78
N ARG A 76 -0.92 9.75 11.02
CA ARG A 76 -0.42 10.68 12.04
C ARG A 76 -0.41 10.06 13.43
N ARG A 77 -1.48 9.38 13.84
CA ARG A 77 -1.53 8.68 15.13
C ARG A 77 -0.45 7.59 15.22
N ALA A 78 -0.21 6.83 14.15
CA ALA A 78 0.84 5.82 14.12
C ALA A 78 2.24 6.46 14.29
N LEU A 79 2.53 7.54 13.55
CA LEU A 79 3.78 8.28 13.69
C LEU A 79 3.94 8.87 15.11
N SER A 80 2.88 9.44 15.67
CA SER A 80 2.88 10.00 17.02
C SER A 80 3.01 8.95 18.12
N ALA A 81 2.49 7.74 17.93
CA ALA A 81 2.70 6.63 18.85
C ALA A 81 4.20 6.25 18.96
N ASP A 82 4.97 6.48 17.88
CA ASP A 82 6.42 6.27 17.85
C ASP A 82 7.21 7.53 18.27
N GLY A 83 6.54 8.52 18.87
CA GLY A 83 7.15 9.75 19.35
C GLY A 83 7.49 10.76 18.25
N LEU A 84 6.99 10.57 17.03
CA LEU A 84 7.21 11.49 15.92
C LEU A 84 6.10 12.54 15.87
N ALA A 85 6.50 13.81 15.78
CA ALA A 85 5.59 14.93 15.59
C ALA A 85 5.64 15.41 14.13
N PRO A 86 4.87 14.79 13.21
CA PRO A 86 4.85 15.22 11.82
C PRO A 86 4.31 16.65 11.70
N THR A 87 4.83 17.41 10.73
CA THR A 87 4.41 18.80 10.44
C THR A 87 2.92 18.91 10.16
N SER A 88 2.38 20.14 10.13
CA SER A 88 0.96 20.41 9.88
C SER A 88 0.43 19.85 8.56
N ARG A 89 1.31 19.62 7.58
CA ARG A 89 0.99 18.96 6.31
C ARG A 89 1.99 17.86 6.00
N LEU A 90 1.49 16.69 5.61
CA LEU A 90 2.30 15.56 5.14
C LEU A 90 2.25 15.42 3.62
N THR A 91 3.39 15.03 3.06
CA THR A 91 3.52 14.58 1.67
C THR A 91 4.13 13.19 1.66
N ILE A 92 3.53 12.26 0.92
CA ILE A 92 4.12 10.95 0.65
C ILE A 92 4.61 10.93 -0.78
N ARG A 93 5.91 10.72 -0.96
CA ARG A 93 6.51 10.31 -2.23
C ARG A 93 6.54 8.79 -2.23
N LEU A 94 5.60 8.20 -2.96
CA LEU A 94 5.39 6.76 -3.01
C LEU A 94 6.09 6.18 -4.24
N THR A 95 6.93 5.18 -4.02
CA THR A 95 7.42 4.26 -5.04
C THR A 95 6.79 2.90 -4.80
N ILE A 96 6.03 2.41 -5.76
CA ILE A 96 5.54 1.03 -5.79
C ILE A 96 6.48 0.20 -6.65
N LEU A 97 7.02 -0.86 -6.08
CA LEU A 97 7.78 -1.88 -6.79
C LEU A 97 6.93 -3.14 -6.87
N VAL A 98 6.71 -3.64 -8.07
CA VAL A 98 6.04 -4.92 -8.29
C VAL A 98 7.11 -5.90 -8.75
N GLU A 99 7.33 -6.96 -7.98
CA GLU A 99 8.18 -8.07 -8.38
C GLU A 99 7.47 -8.93 -9.44
N ASP A 100 8.26 -9.52 -10.34
CA ASP A 100 7.74 -10.44 -11.35
C ASP A 100 7.09 -11.65 -10.67
N GLY A 101 5.82 -11.93 -11.02
CA GLY A 101 5.04 -13.00 -10.39
C GLY A 101 4.30 -12.61 -9.11
N ALA A 102 4.26 -11.33 -8.73
CA ALA A 102 3.28 -10.84 -7.74
C ALA A 102 1.85 -11.02 -8.30
N LEU A 103 0.89 -11.44 -7.46
CA LEU A 103 -0.47 -11.79 -7.90
C LEU A 103 -1.47 -10.67 -7.59
N PHE A 104 -2.27 -10.27 -8.57
CA PHE A 104 -3.32 -9.26 -8.42
C PHE A 104 -4.66 -9.74 -8.98
N PHE A 105 -5.77 -9.11 -8.57
CA PHE A 105 -7.05 -9.37 -9.23
C PHE A 105 -7.00 -8.99 -10.71
N ASP A 106 -7.42 -9.93 -11.54
CA ASP A 106 -7.76 -9.68 -12.93
C ASP A 106 -9.26 -9.32 -13.00
N PHE A 107 -9.55 -8.03 -12.97
CA PHE A 107 -10.92 -7.52 -13.04
C PHE A 107 -11.66 -7.89 -14.34
N SER A 108 -10.93 -8.34 -15.37
CA SER A 108 -11.52 -8.81 -16.63
C SER A 108 -11.96 -10.28 -16.58
N ARG A 109 -11.53 -11.03 -15.56
CA ARG A 109 -11.78 -12.47 -15.44
C ARG A 109 -12.45 -12.80 -14.13
N PRO A 110 -13.73 -13.21 -14.14
CA PRO A 110 -14.35 -13.75 -12.94
C PRO A 110 -13.63 -15.04 -12.52
N ASP A 111 -13.55 -15.29 -11.21
CA ASP A 111 -13.03 -16.53 -10.67
C ASP A 111 -13.99 -17.68 -11.03
N PRO A 112 -13.55 -18.69 -11.80
CA PRO A 112 -14.41 -19.79 -12.23
C PRO A 112 -14.88 -20.67 -11.05
N GLY A 113 -14.15 -20.66 -9.92
CA GLY A 113 -14.49 -21.41 -8.71
C GLY A 113 -15.27 -20.59 -7.67
N CYS A 114 -15.42 -19.28 -7.85
CA CYS A 114 -16.09 -18.43 -6.86
C CYS A 114 -16.88 -17.28 -7.51
N ARG A 115 -18.20 -17.45 -7.57
CA ARG A 115 -19.13 -16.47 -8.18
C ARG A 115 -19.00 -15.10 -7.48
N GLY A 116 -18.88 -14.04 -8.28
CA GLY A 116 -18.77 -12.66 -7.79
C GLY A 116 -17.36 -12.24 -7.38
N ARG A 117 -16.33 -13.03 -7.73
CA ARG A 117 -14.92 -12.71 -7.46
C ARG A 117 -14.11 -12.66 -8.75
N TYR A 118 -12.90 -12.15 -8.64
CA TYR A 118 -11.94 -12.03 -9.74
C TYR A 118 -10.81 -13.06 -9.58
N ALA A 119 -10.38 -13.65 -10.70
CA ALA A 119 -9.21 -14.52 -10.72
C ALA A 119 -7.95 -13.72 -10.36
N PHE A 120 -6.93 -14.40 -9.84
CA PHE A 120 -5.60 -13.81 -9.71
C PHE A 120 -4.78 -14.03 -10.96
N ALA A 121 -4.07 -12.99 -11.40
CA ALA A 121 -3.09 -13.07 -12.47
C ALA A 121 -1.71 -12.60 -11.98
N PRO A 122 -0.62 -13.25 -12.42
CA PRO A 122 0.71 -12.75 -12.16
C PRO A 122 0.93 -11.44 -12.92
N ALA A 123 1.51 -10.46 -12.24
CA ALA A 123 1.98 -9.24 -12.86
C ALA A 123 3.42 -9.39 -13.35
N THR A 124 3.72 -8.68 -14.43
CA THR A 124 5.09 -8.42 -14.84
C THR A 124 5.72 -7.39 -13.89
N GLY A 125 7.01 -7.59 -13.60
CA GLY A 125 7.77 -6.66 -12.78
C GLY A 125 7.68 -5.21 -13.28
N SER A 126 7.37 -4.28 -12.39
CA SER A 126 7.17 -2.86 -12.75
C SER A 126 7.46 -1.90 -11.59
N LYS A 127 7.68 -0.64 -11.93
CA LYS A 127 7.86 0.46 -10.98
C LYS A 127 6.83 1.55 -11.27
N ILE A 128 6.13 2.00 -10.23
CA ILE A 128 5.15 3.10 -10.30
C ILE A 128 5.55 4.15 -9.28
N GLU A 129 5.48 5.42 -9.64
CA GLU A 129 5.74 6.54 -8.75
C GLU A 129 4.49 7.41 -8.62
N ALA A 130 4.23 7.89 -7.41
CA ALA A 130 3.11 8.76 -7.12
C ALA A 130 3.46 9.74 -5.99
N VAL A 131 2.78 10.88 -5.97
CA VAL A 131 2.86 11.85 -4.88
C VAL A 131 1.47 11.99 -4.27
N LEU A 132 1.37 11.71 -2.98
CA LEU A 132 0.14 11.89 -2.21
C LEU A 132 0.35 13.08 -1.28
N VAL A 133 -0.52 14.08 -1.36
CA VAL A 133 -0.41 15.27 -0.52
C VAL A 133 -1.63 15.33 0.38
N GLU A 134 -1.42 15.49 1.68
CA GLU A 134 -2.53 15.65 2.62
C GLU A 134 -3.39 16.86 2.22
N GLY A 135 -4.71 16.61 2.13
CA GLY A 135 -5.71 17.58 1.71
C GLY A 135 -5.77 17.88 0.21
N ARG A 136 -5.11 17.10 -0.67
CA ARG A 136 -5.30 17.16 -2.13
C ARG A 136 -5.29 15.77 -2.77
N LEU A 137 -6.34 15.49 -3.54
CA LEU A 137 -6.32 14.49 -4.61
C LEU A 137 -5.97 15.22 -5.90
N ASP A 138 -4.69 15.49 -6.16
CA ASP A 138 -4.30 15.95 -7.48
C ASP A 138 -4.29 14.70 -8.40
N GLU A 139 -5.29 14.58 -9.27
CA GLU A 139 -5.27 13.58 -10.36
C GLU A 139 -4.09 13.89 -11.28
N PRO A 140 -3.38 12.87 -11.81
CA PRO A 140 -2.29 13.12 -12.74
C PRO A 140 -2.83 13.78 -14.02
N GLU A 141 -2.22 14.91 -14.42
CA GLU A 141 -2.38 15.52 -15.74
C GLU A 141 -1.94 14.58 -16.86
#